data_AF-A0A956TKC1-F1
#
_entry.id   AF-A0A956TKC1-F1
#
_cell.length_a   1.000
_cell.length_b   1.000
_cell.length_c   1.000
_cell.angle_alpha   90.00
_cell.angle_beta   90.00
_cell.angle_gamma   90.00
#
_symmetry.space_group_name_H-M   'P 1'
#
loop_
_entity.id
_entity.type
_entity.pdbx_description
1 polymer ?
#
loop_
_entity_poly.entity_id
_entity_poly.type
_entity_poly.pdbx_seq_one_letter_code
_entity_poly.pdbx_strand_id
1 'polypeptide(L)'
;MTTPPFFTYQCDATDRPFCDRIAIMNLALDQVSDQYCLEVLAESQAMAPKAFFDRMYVYIQSRDCFKTPWEAFDPSPCPRMAEGSCFCTPLAG
;
A
#
# COMPACT_ATOMS: atom_id res chain seq x y z
N MET A 1 -0.44 20.45 -3.35
CA MET A 1 0.74 19.62 -3.68
C MET A 1 0.39 18.87 -4.95
N THR A 2 1.24 18.89 -5.98
CA THR A 2 0.98 18.18 -7.23
C THR A 2 1.28 16.71 -7.02
N THR A 3 0.27 15.83 -7.16
CA THR A 3 0.46 14.38 -7.02
C THR A 3 1.48 13.91 -8.06
N PRO A 4 2.59 13.28 -7.63
CA PRO A 4 3.55 12.71 -8.56
C PRO A 4 2.88 11.72 -9.52
N PRO A 5 3.35 11.60 -10.78
CA PRO A 5 2.68 10.82 -11.83
C PRO A 5 2.61 9.31 -11.56
N PHE A 6 3.19 8.84 -10.45
CA PHE A 6 3.23 7.44 -10.05
C PHE A 6 2.26 7.10 -8.91
N PHE A 7 1.62 8.10 -8.30
CA PHE A 7 0.57 7.88 -7.32
C PHE A 7 -0.79 8.07 -7.98
N THR A 8 -1.53 6.98 -8.08
CA THR A 8 -2.84 6.95 -8.73
C THR A 8 -3.98 7.27 -7.76
N TYR A 9 -3.75 7.09 -6.45
CA TYR A 9 -4.79 7.16 -5.43
C TYR A 9 -4.52 8.23 -4.37
N GLN A 10 -5.57 8.71 -3.73
CA GLN A 10 -5.53 9.63 -2.59
C GLN A 10 -6.21 9.01 -1.38
N CYS A 11 -5.63 9.25 -0.20
CA CYS A 11 -6.19 8.84 1.08
C CYS A 11 -7.30 9.79 1.52
N ASP A 12 -8.49 9.26 1.79
CA ASP A 12 -9.66 10.06 2.16
C ASP A 12 -9.51 10.74 3.54
N ALA A 13 -8.72 10.15 4.45
CA ALA A 13 -8.49 10.72 5.78
C ALA A 13 -7.42 11.83 5.84
N THR A 14 -6.48 11.88 4.88
CA THR A 14 -5.30 12.76 4.99
C THR A 14 -4.95 13.53 3.72
N ASP A 15 -5.69 13.30 2.64
CA ASP A 15 -5.44 13.76 1.27
C ASP A 15 -4.08 13.36 0.69
N ARG A 16 -3.31 12.51 1.39
CA ARG A 16 -1.99 12.08 0.96
C ARG A 16 -2.10 11.07 -0.18
N PRO A 17 -1.24 11.18 -1.21
CA PRO A 17 -1.23 10.23 -2.30
C PRO A 17 -0.64 8.87 -1.86
N PHE A 18 -1.10 7.78 -2.47
CA PHE A 18 -0.58 6.42 -2.21
C PHE A 18 -0.57 5.52 -3.48
N CYS A 19 0.19 4.41 -3.45
CA CYS A 19 0.43 3.53 -4.61
C CYS A 19 -0.60 2.39 -4.72
N ASP A 20 -0.72 1.78 -5.90
CA ASP A 20 -1.69 0.71 -6.19
C ASP A 20 -1.58 -0.48 -5.22
N ARG A 21 -0.39 -0.77 -4.68
CA ARG A 21 -0.23 -1.82 -3.67
C ARG A 21 -1.02 -1.54 -2.40
N ILE A 22 -1.11 -0.27 -1.98
CA ILE A 22 -1.94 0.13 -0.86
C ILE A 22 -3.43 0.08 -1.24
N ALA A 23 -3.80 0.37 -2.50
CA ALA A 23 -5.17 0.15 -2.98
C ALA A 23 -5.57 -1.34 -2.89
N ILE A 24 -4.68 -2.25 -3.28
CA ILE A 24 -4.89 -3.69 -3.12
C ILE A 24 -5.03 -4.08 -1.64
N MET A 25 -4.30 -3.43 -0.72
CA MET A 25 -4.49 -3.65 0.71
C MET A 25 -5.86 -3.18 1.22
N ASN A 26 -6.36 -2.05 0.73
CA ASN A 26 -7.72 -1.60 1.03
C ASN A 26 -8.73 -2.66 0.60
N LEU A 27 -8.63 -3.14 -0.65
CA LEU A 27 -9.49 -4.22 -1.16
C LEU A 27 -9.38 -5.51 -0.34
N ALA A 28 -8.16 -5.89 0.06
CA ALA A 28 -7.92 -7.07 0.88
C ALA A 28 -8.50 -6.96 2.30
N LEU A 29 -8.78 -5.75 2.76
CA LEU A 29 -9.47 -5.44 4.01
C LEU A 29 -10.96 -5.12 3.81
N ASP A 30 -11.51 -5.36 2.61
CA ASP A 30 -12.89 -5.05 2.25
C ASP A 30 -13.23 -3.55 2.33
N GLN A 31 -12.21 -2.69 2.23
CA GLN A 31 -12.35 -1.24 2.14
C GLN A 31 -12.56 -0.85 0.66
N VAL A 32 -13.83 -0.87 0.23
CA VAL A 32 -14.24 -0.57 -1.15
C VAL A 32 -14.81 0.83 -1.33
N SER A 33 -15.34 1.42 -0.26
CA SER A 33 -15.99 2.75 -0.28
C SER A 33 -15.01 3.87 0.03
N ASP A 34 -14.20 3.66 1.07
CA ASP A 34 -13.17 4.60 1.50
C ASP A 34 -11.79 4.02 1.19
N GLN A 35 -10.86 4.88 0.81
CA GLN A 35 -9.50 4.55 0.47
C GLN A 35 -8.53 5.19 1.45
N TYR A 36 -7.76 4.37 2.16
CA TYR A 36 -6.86 4.82 3.21
C TYR A 36 -5.40 4.57 2.85
N CYS A 37 -4.52 5.52 3.19
CA CYS A 37 -3.07 5.31 3.11
C CYS A 37 -2.62 4.28 4.15
N LEU A 38 -1.41 3.77 3.98
CA LEU A 38 -0.86 2.71 4.82
C LEU A 38 -0.84 3.08 6.30
N GLU A 39 -0.53 4.33 6.63
CA GLU A 39 -0.48 4.80 8.02
C GLU A 39 -1.84 4.71 8.69
N VAL A 40 -2.91 5.13 7.99
CA VAL A 40 -4.28 5.09 8.51
C VAL A 40 -4.78 3.64 8.62
N LEU A 41 -4.47 2.80 7.62
CA LEU A 41 -4.77 1.38 7.69
C LEU A 41 -4.06 0.71 8.87
N ALA A 42 -2.78 1.00 9.07
CA ALA A 42 -1.99 0.42 10.15
C ALA A 42 -2.48 0.89 11.53
N GLU A 43 -2.82 2.18 11.66
CA GLU A 43 -3.44 2.74 12.88
C GLU A 43 -4.76 2.05 13.20
N SER A 44 -5.62 1.81 12.19
CA SER A 44 -6.90 1.09 12.37
C SER A 44 -6.72 -0.33 12.91
N GLN A 45 -5.55 -0.94 12.66
CA GLN A 45 -5.18 -2.26 13.15
C GLN A 45 -4.32 -2.22 14.42
N ALA A 46 -4.07 -1.03 14.98
CA ALA A 46 -3.15 -0.81 16.10
C ALA A 46 -1.74 -1.39 15.85
N MET A 47 -1.24 -1.29 14.61
CA MET A 47 0.05 -1.80 14.18
C MET A 47 0.93 -0.66 13.65
N ALA A 48 2.25 -0.84 13.73
CA ALA A 48 3.17 0.02 13.00
C ALA A 48 3.00 -0.19 11.49
N PRO A 49 3.12 0.86 10.65
CA PRO A 49 2.92 0.77 9.20
C PRO A 49 3.71 -0.36 8.53
N LYS A 50 4.97 -0.53 8.94
CA LYS A 50 5.82 -1.62 8.44
C LYS A 50 5.27 -3.01 8.80
N ALA A 51 4.88 -3.22 10.05
CA ALA A 51 4.39 -4.52 10.50
C ALA A 51 3.04 -4.86 9.84
N PHE A 52 2.19 -3.85 9.65
CA PHE A 52 0.96 -3.99 8.89
C PHE A 52 1.24 -4.38 7.43
N PHE A 53 2.19 -3.69 6.78
CA PHE A 53 2.61 -3.99 5.41
C PHE A 53 3.10 -5.44 5.27
N ASP A 54 4.01 -5.88 6.13
CA ASP A 54 4.58 -7.24 6.07
C ASP A 54 3.49 -8.31 6.24
N ARG A 55 2.54 -8.08 7.15
CA ARG A 55 1.38 -8.96 7.35
C ARG A 55 0.49 -9.01 6.11
N MET A 56 0.16 -7.86 5.54
CA MET A 56 -0.68 -7.77 4.35
C MET A 56 0.01 -8.37 3.12
N TYR A 57 1.32 -8.22 2.99
CA TYR A 57 2.09 -8.85 1.93
C TYR A 57 1.91 -10.37 1.96
N VAL A 58 2.10 -11.01 3.13
CA VAL A 58 1.88 -12.46 3.27
C VAL A 58 0.45 -12.85 2.93
N TYR A 59 -0.54 -12.06 3.40
CA TYR A 59 -1.95 -12.30 3.10
C TYR A 59 -2.25 -12.24 1.60
N ILE A 60 -1.73 -11.22 0.91
CA ILE A 60 -1.92 -10.98 -0.52
C ILE A 60 -1.25 -12.10 -1.33
N GLN A 61 -0.02 -12.46 -0.98
CA GLN A 61 0.73 -13.53 -1.66
C GLN A 61 0.08 -14.91 -1.49
N SER A 62 -0.73 -15.11 -0.45
CA SER A 62 -1.47 -16.37 -0.23
C SER A 62 -2.75 -16.51 -1.05
N ARG A 63 -3.17 -15.48 -1.80
CA ARG A 63 -4.45 -15.42 -2.53
C ARG A 63 -4.25 -14.90 -3.95
N ASP A 64 -4.48 -15.76 -4.94
CA ASP A 64 -4.26 -15.42 -6.36
C ASP A 64 -5.02 -14.17 -6.80
N CYS A 65 -6.25 -13.96 -6.28
CA CYS A 65 -7.07 -12.79 -6.61
C CYS A 65 -6.40 -11.45 -6.27
N PHE A 66 -5.54 -11.40 -5.25
CA PHE A 66 -4.79 -10.20 -4.87
C PHE A 66 -3.34 -10.26 -5.35
N LYS A 67 -2.75 -11.45 -5.42
CA LYS A 67 -1.37 -11.67 -5.85
C LYS A 67 -1.15 -11.24 -7.31
N THR A 68 -2.02 -11.66 -8.23
CA THR A 68 -1.89 -11.30 -9.66
C THR A 68 -1.88 -9.78 -9.88
N PRO A 69 -2.85 -8.99 -9.39
CA PRO A 69 -2.79 -7.54 -9.54
C PRO A 69 -1.62 -6.90 -8.77
N TRP A 70 -1.18 -7.49 -7.65
CA TRP A 70 -0.02 -7.01 -6.90
C TRP A 70 1.30 -7.17 -7.67
N GLU A 71 1.48 -8.30 -8.35
CA GLU A 71 2.66 -8.62 -9.16
C GLU A 71 2.66 -7.91 -10.51
N ALA A 72 1.48 -7.64 -11.09
CA ALA A 72 1.34 -6.88 -12.33
C ALA A 72 1.72 -5.39 -12.18
N PHE A 73 1.84 -4.89 -10.94
CA PHE A 73 2.25 -3.52 -10.67
C PHE A 73 3.74 -3.30 -10.96
N ASP A 74 4.08 -2.29 -11.77
CA ASP A 74 5.46 -1.86 -12.00
C ASP A 74 6.02 -1.18 -10.72
N PRO A 75 6.99 -1.79 -10.02
CA PRO A 75 7.60 -1.21 -8.83
C PRO A 75 8.59 -0.09 -9.14
N SER A 76 8.92 0.15 -10.41
CA SER A 76 10.00 1.05 -10.83
C SER A 76 9.82 2.50 -10.39
N PRO A 77 8.61 3.09 -10.39
CA PRO A 77 8.39 4.39 -9.78
C PRO A 77 7.92 4.23 -8.33
N CYS A 78 8.71 3.56 -7.47
CA CYS A 78 8.40 3.53 -6.05
C CYS A 78 8.92 4.79 -5.34
N PRO A 79 8.05 5.56 -4.65
CA PRO A 79 8.51 6.60 -3.73
C PRO A 79 9.31 5.93 -2.61
N ARG A 80 10.62 6.16 -2.60
CA ARG A 80 11.42 5.91 -1.42
C ARG A 80 10.94 6.89 -0.34
N MET A 81 10.57 6.39 0.83
CA MET A 81 10.44 7.24 2.00
C MET A 81 11.77 7.98 2.25
N ALA A 82 11.73 9.06 3.04
CA ALA A 82 12.94 9.75 3.50
C ALA A 82 13.95 8.80 4.18
N GLU A 83 13.47 7.67 4.70
CA GLU A 83 14.22 6.59 5.34
C GLU A 83 14.83 5.59 4.33
N GLY A 84 14.65 5.78 3.02
CA GLY A 84 15.15 4.88 1.97
C GLY A 84 14.33 3.59 1.77
N SER A 85 13.34 3.34 2.63
CA SER A 85 12.41 2.23 2.56
C SER A 85 11.30 2.53 1.54
N CYS A 86 11.04 1.58 0.63
CA CYS A 86 9.93 1.65 -0.32
C CYS A 86 8.76 0.84 0.25
N PHE A 87 7.64 1.49 0.53
CA PHE A 87 6.41 0.80 0.92
C PHE A 87 5.84 -0.05 -0.22
N CYS A 88 6.29 0.13 -1.46
CA CYS A 88 5.82 -0.63 -2.61
C CYS A 88 6.85 -1.69 -3.06
N THR A 89 7.75 -2.17 -2.19
CA THR A 89 8.60 -3.35 -2.42
C THR A 89 8.62 -4.22 -1.16
N PRO A 90 8.47 -5.55 -1.27
CA PRO A 90 8.87 -6.42 -0.17
C PRO A 90 10.35 -6.15 0.12
N LEU A 91 10.72 -6.01 1.39
CA LEU A 91 12.12 -5.95 1.80
C LEU A 91 12.81 -7.18 1.22
N ALA A 92 13.81 -6.95 0.36
CA ALA A 92 14.81 -7.95 0.09
C ALA A 92 15.36 -8.39 1.47
N GLY A 93 15.28 -9.69 1.74
CA GLY A 93 15.86 -10.29 2.94
C GLY A 93 17.35 -10.04 3.05
#